data_AF-A0A961BVV3-F1
#
_entry.id   AF-A0A961BVV3-F1
#
_cell.length_a   1.000
_cell.length_b   1.000
_cell.length_c   1.000
_cell.angle_alpha   90.00
_cell.angle_beta   90.00
_cell.angle_gamma   90.00
#
_symmetry.space_group_name_H-M   'P 1'
#
loop_
_entity.id
_entity.type
_entity.pdbx_description
1 polymer ?
#
loop_
_entity_poly.entity_id
_entity_poly.type
_entity_poly.pdbx_seq_one_letter_code
_entity_poly.pdbx_strand_id
1 'polypeptide(L)'
;MTDSAVDTSQRPVDATMAPTPTTPSDAAASEQPADLLPEGARVEVRSTLDQRWSGGFVVVSASSAGYRLQRSSDEVLLPSIVPVQHVRRERKRNTWWM
;
A
#
# COMPACT_ATOMS: atom_id res chain seq x y z
N MET A 1 65.74 -9.27 12.80
CA MET A 1 65.21 -8.19 13.67
C MET A 1 64.88 -7.00 12.77
N THR A 2 63.63 -6.51 12.84
CA THR A 2 62.96 -5.41 12.10
C THR A 2 62.87 -5.57 10.57
N ASP A 3 61.74 -5.88 9.94
CA ASP A 3 60.36 -5.29 9.87
C ASP A 3 60.21 -4.11 8.91
N SER A 4 59.15 -4.16 8.09
CA SER A 4 58.50 -3.08 7.34
C SER A 4 59.20 -2.45 6.12
N ALA A 5 58.65 -2.75 4.93
CA ALA A 5 58.17 -1.71 4.01
C ALA A 5 57.10 -2.31 3.08
N VAL A 6 55.89 -1.84 3.30
CA VAL A 6 54.64 -2.08 2.56
C VAL A 6 54.68 -1.33 1.22
N ASP A 7 54.42 -2.01 0.10
CA ASP A 7 53.95 -1.37 -1.13
C ASP A 7 52.61 -2.00 -1.52
N THR A 8 51.56 -1.41 -0.99
CA THR A 8 50.17 -1.75 -1.30
C THR A 8 49.84 -1.17 -2.67
N SER A 9 49.93 -2.03 -3.69
CA SER A 9 49.37 -1.76 -5.02
C SER A 9 47.88 -1.43 -4.91
N GLN A 10 47.55 -0.15 -5.07
CA GLN A 10 46.19 0.33 -5.32
C GLN A 10 45.71 -0.17 -6.69
N ARG A 11 44.56 -0.85 -6.70
CA ARG A 11 43.72 -1.02 -7.90
C ARG A 11 42.36 -0.37 -7.63
N PRO A 12 41.79 0.36 -8.60
CA PRO A 12 40.61 1.18 -8.40
C PRO A 12 39.35 0.34 -8.20
N VAL A 13 38.57 0.73 -7.19
CA VAL A 13 37.20 0.27 -6.95
C VAL A 13 36.24 1.10 -7.80
N ASP A 14 36.02 0.71 -9.05
CA ASP A 14 34.87 1.19 -9.80
C ASP A 14 33.72 0.19 -9.58
N ALA A 15 32.87 0.57 -8.64
CA ALA A 15 31.68 -0.16 -8.27
C ALA A 15 30.56 0.08 -9.30
N THR A 16 29.74 -0.95 -9.48
CA THR A 16 28.32 -0.86 -9.82
C THR A 16 27.96 -0.60 -11.29
N MET A 17 27.67 -1.68 -12.03
CA MET A 17 26.42 -1.73 -12.84
C MET A 17 26.03 -3.15 -13.25
N ALA A 18 25.22 -3.81 -12.44
CA ALA A 18 24.25 -4.83 -12.86
C ALA A 18 23.25 -5.07 -11.71
N PRO A 19 21.98 -5.40 -11.95
CA PRO A 19 21.09 -5.04 -13.06
C PRO A 19 20.11 -3.93 -12.61
N THR A 20 19.59 -3.12 -13.53
CA THR A 20 18.31 -2.45 -13.26
C THR A 20 17.27 -3.56 -13.08
N PRO A 21 16.57 -3.66 -11.93
CA PRO A 21 15.27 -4.29 -11.98
C PRO A 21 14.47 -3.50 -13.02
N THR A 22 14.00 -4.18 -14.06
CA THR A 22 12.79 -3.72 -14.72
C THR A 22 11.72 -3.79 -13.64
N THR A 23 11.55 -2.69 -12.90
CA THR A 23 10.36 -2.47 -12.09
C THR A 23 9.21 -2.76 -13.05
N PRO A 24 8.34 -3.75 -12.74
CA PRO A 24 7.13 -3.90 -13.53
C PRO A 24 6.42 -2.56 -13.38
N SER A 25 6.39 -1.81 -14.48
CA SER A 25 5.20 -1.14 -14.95
C SER A 25 4.18 -0.86 -13.84
N ASP A 26 4.55 0.01 -12.89
CA ASP A 26 3.62 0.82 -12.10
C ASP A 26 3.16 1.99 -13.00
N ALA A 27 2.91 1.68 -14.27
CA ALA A 27 2.34 2.56 -15.27
C ALA A 27 0.83 2.38 -15.24
N ALA A 28 0.27 2.60 -14.06
CA ALA A 28 -1.12 2.96 -13.84
C ALA A 28 -1.24 3.57 -12.45
N ALA A 29 -0.33 4.49 -12.10
CA ALA A 29 -0.65 5.54 -11.15
C ALA A 29 -1.78 6.36 -11.75
N SER A 30 -2.99 5.79 -11.69
CA SER A 30 -4.24 6.48 -11.90
C SER A 30 -4.14 7.73 -11.07
N GLU A 31 -4.38 8.89 -11.67
CA GLU A 31 -4.42 10.20 -11.02
C GLU A 31 -5.59 10.24 -10.02
N GLN A 32 -5.52 9.39 -9.01
CA GLN A 32 -6.40 9.42 -7.86
C GLN A 32 -6.12 10.76 -7.18
N PRO A 33 -7.13 11.62 -6.99
CA PRO A 33 -6.94 12.82 -6.19
C PRO A 33 -6.29 12.39 -4.87
N ALA A 34 -5.23 13.11 -4.46
CA ALA A 34 -4.30 12.69 -3.41
C ALA A 34 -4.95 12.37 -2.05
N ASP A 35 -6.24 12.72 -1.87
CA ASP A 35 -7.08 12.40 -0.71
C ASP A 35 -7.84 11.07 -0.80
N LEU A 36 -7.94 10.43 -1.98
CA LEU A 36 -8.63 9.16 -2.12
C LEU A 36 -7.74 7.99 -1.73
N LEU A 37 -8.33 7.02 -1.04
CA LEU A 37 -7.65 5.79 -0.64
C LEU A 37 -7.27 4.98 -1.87
N PRO A 38 -6.02 4.48 -1.96
CA PRO A 38 -5.59 3.71 -3.11
C PRO A 38 -6.37 2.40 -3.23
N GLU A 39 -6.48 1.88 -4.45
CA GLU A 39 -6.94 0.51 -4.65
C GLU A 39 -6.07 -0.50 -3.87
N GLY A 40 -6.67 -1.60 -3.42
CA GLY A 40 -6.06 -2.55 -2.50
C GLY A 40 -5.99 -2.06 -1.04
N ALA A 41 -6.31 -0.79 -0.74
CA ALA A 41 -6.32 -0.31 0.64
C ALA A 41 -7.41 -0.99 1.46
N ARG A 42 -7.05 -1.41 2.68
CA ARG A 42 -8.04 -1.89 3.65
C ARG A 42 -8.77 -0.72 4.31
N VAL A 43 -10.09 -0.84 4.35
CA VAL A 43 -10.98 0.22 4.80
C VAL A 43 -12.05 -0.32 5.73
N GLU A 44 -12.55 0.59 6.56
CA GLU A 44 -13.77 0.39 7.33
C GLU A 44 -14.91 1.15 6.64
N VAL A 45 -16.07 0.50 6.56
CA VAL A 45 -17.29 1.07 6.01
C VAL A 45 -18.27 1.38 7.13
N ARG A 46 -18.88 2.56 7.08
CA ARG A 46 -19.96 2.93 7.99
C ARG A 46 -21.27 2.31 7.53
N SER A 47 -21.84 1.43 8.36
CA SER A 47 -23.20 0.92 8.18
C SER A 47 -24.21 2.06 8.33
N THR A 48 -25.15 2.19 7.40
CA THR A 48 -26.24 3.18 7.48
C THR A 48 -27.32 2.77 8.48
N LEU A 49 -27.46 1.47 8.75
CA LEU A 49 -28.45 0.92 9.68
C LEU A 49 -28.04 1.19 11.14
N ASP A 50 -26.81 0.82 11.49
CA ASP A 50 -26.31 0.86 12.86
C ASP A 50 -25.41 2.06 13.14
N GLN A 51 -25.10 2.88 12.13
CA GLN A 51 -24.10 3.96 12.19
C GLN A 51 -22.70 3.54 12.68
N ARG A 52 -22.43 2.24 12.77
CA ARG A 52 -21.16 1.64 13.20
C ARG A 52 -20.21 1.44 12.03
N TRP A 53 -18.92 1.45 12.35
CA TRP A 53 -17.86 1.14 11.40
C TRP A 53 -17.54 -0.34 11.43
N SER A 54 -17.55 -0.97 10.27
CA SER A 54 -17.21 -2.37 10.07
C SER A 54 -15.95 -2.45 9.21
N GLY A 55 -14.93 -3.15 9.70
CA GLY A 55 -13.71 -3.44 8.94
C GLY A 55 -13.86 -4.63 8.00
N GLY A 56 -12.75 -5.02 7.37
CA GLY A 56 -12.73 -6.15 6.44
C GLY A 56 -13.24 -5.80 5.05
N PHE A 57 -12.98 -4.58 4.58
CA PHE A 57 -13.24 -4.17 3.21
C PHE A 57 -11.96 -3.73 2.53
N VAL A 58 -11.89 -3.93 1.22
CA VAL A 58 -10.75 -3.57 0.37
C VAL A 58 -11.26 -2.67 -0.75
N VAL A 59 -10.57 -1.57 -1.02
CA VAL A 59 -10.88 -0.71 -2.17
C VAL A 59 -10.53 -1.45 -3.45
N VAL A 60 -11.52 -1.71 -4.31
CA VAL A 60 -11.28 -2.29 -5.65
C VAL A 60 -11.14 -1.18 -6.68
N SER A 61 -11.87 -0.08 -6.50
CA SER A 61 -11.75 1.08 -7.38
C SER A 61 -12.16 2.33 -6.61
N ALA A 62 -11.32 3.35 -6.68
CA ALA A 62 -11.59 4.67 -6.14
C ALA A 62 -11.98 5.62 -7.27
N SER A 63 -13.06 6.37 -7.07
CA SER A 63 -13.54 7.36 -8.02
C SER A 63 -14.02 8.61 -7.28
N SER A 64 -14.18 9.71 -8.00
CA SER A 64 -14.79 10.94 -7.44
C SER A 64 -16.23 10.74 -6.98
N ALA A 65 -16.94 9.74 -7.53
CA ALA A 65 -18.30 9.37 -7.10
C ALA A 65 -18.32 8.54 -5.79
N GLY A 66 -17.19 7.99 -5.37
CA GLY A 66 -17.07 7.11 -4.20
C GLY A 66 -16.19 5.89 -4.46
N TYR A 67 -16.29 4.91 -3.57
CA TYR A 67 -15.46 3.69 -3.60
C TYR A 67 -16.28 2.46 -3.95
N ARG A 68 -15.72 1.62 -4.83
CA ARG A 68 -16.12 0.21 -4.96
C ARG A 68 -15.31 -0.61 -3.98
N LEU A 69 -16.00 -1.34 -3.13
CA LEU A 69 -15.38 -2.09 -2.05
C LEU A 69 -15.67 -3.57 -2.21
N GLN A 70 -14.67 -4.39 -1.92
CA GLN A 70 -14.81 -5.83 -1.77
C GLN A 70 -14.76 -6.18 -0.30
N ARG A 71 -15.69 -7.00 0.16
CA ARG A 71 -15.66 -7.54 1.52
C ARG A 71 -14.59 -8.63 1.57
N SER A 72 -13.54 -8.43 2.37
CA SER A 72 -12.41 -9.36 2.47
C SER A 72 -12.77 -10.70 3.10
N SER A 73 -13.91 -10.79 3.80
CA SER A 73 -14.37 -12.03 4.44
C SER A 73 -14.83 -13.08 3.44
N ASP A 74 -15.50 -12.66 2.37
CA ASP A 74 -16.13 -13.56 1.40
C ASP A 74 -15.70 -13.23 -0.04
N GLU A 75 -14.77 -12.28 -0.20
CA GLU A 75 -14.29 -11.76 -1.47
C GLU A 75 -15.40 -11.21 -2.40
N VAL A 76 -16.57 -10.90 -1.83
CA VAL A 76 -17.74 -10.37 -2.56
C VAL A 76 -17.60 -8.86 -2.76
N LEU A 77 -17.75 -8.43 -4.00
CA LEU A 77 -17.81 -7.01 -4.37
C LEU A 77 -19.17 -6.42 -3.98
N LEU A 78 -19.16 -5.28 -3.28
CA LEU A 78 -20.39 -4.59 -2.94
C LEU A 78 -21.04 -4.04 -4.21
N PRO A 79 -22.33 -4.33 -4.46
CA PRO A 79 -23.01 -3.87 -5.67
C PRO A 79 -23.18 -2.35 -5.72
N SER A 80 -23.11 -1.69 -4.57
CA SER A 80 -23.29 -0.24 -4.43
C SER A 80 -21.97 0.49 -4.27
N ILE A 81 -21.87 1.68 -4.89
CA ILE A 81 -20.78 2.62 -4.65
C ILE A 81 -20.94 3.21 -3.24
N VAL A 82 -19.88 3.15 -2.44
CA VAL A 82 -19.88 3.69 -1.08
C VAL A 82 -19.35 5.12 -1.11
N PRO A 83 -20.08 6.11 -0.57
CA PRO A 83 -19.64 7.49 -0.59
C PRO A 83 -18.39 7.67 0.28
N VAL A 84 -17.52 8.60 -0.10
CA VAL A 84 -16.25 8.88 0.59
C VAL A 84 -16.42 9.12 2.10
N GLN A 85 -17.52 9.76 2.51
CA GLN A 85 -17.83 10.04 3.92
C GLN A 85 -18.18 8.80 4.76
N HIS A 86 -18.52 7.68 4.13
CA HIS A 86 -18.82 6.40 4.77
C HIS A 86 -17.64 5.43 4.69
N VAL A 87 -16.51 5.85 4.12
CA VAL A 87 -15.29 5.04 4.03
C VAL A 87 -14.20 5.74 4.82
N ARG A 88 -13.50 4.97 5.65
CA ARG A 88 -12.29 5.43 6.31
C ARG A 88 -11.21 4.37 6.19
N ARG A 89 -9.95 4.81 6.23
CA ARG A 89 -8.82 3.89 6.30
C ARG A 89 -8.98 3.00 7.53
N GLU A 90 -8.84 1.69 7.35
CA GLU A 90 -8.88 0.75 8.48
C GLU A 90 -7.78 1.14 9.46
N ARG A 91 -8.20 1.61 10.64
CA ARG A 91 -7.25 1.77 11.73
C ARG A 91 -6.98 0.37 12.25
N LYS A 92 -5.80 -0.19 11.95
CA LYS A 92 -5.28 -1.34 12.68
C LYS A 92 -5.28 -0.97 14.16
N ARG A 93 -6.34 -1.36 14.88
CA ARG A 93 -6.26 -1.43 16.33
C ARG A 93 -5.30 -2.57 16.58
N ASN A 94 -4.10 -2.21 17.00
CA ASN A 94 -3.12 -3.11 17.55
C ASN A 94 -3.72 -3.64 18.86
N THR A 95 -4.67 -4.56 18.74
CA THR A 95 -5.29 -5.28 19.84
C THR A 95 -4.31 -6.39 20.21
N TRP A 96 -3.11 -5.97 20.65
CA TRP A 96 -2.29 -6.76 21.54
C TRP A 96 -3.02 -6.71 22.88
N TRP A 97 -3.84 -7.71 23.18
CA TRP A 97 -4.07 -8.15 24.55
C TRP A 97 -4.41 -9.64 24.52
N MET A 98 -3.37 -10.45 24.67
CA MET A 98 -3.25 -11.68 25.47
C MET A 98 -1.97 -12.42 25.04
#